data_AF-A0A1B6YSM3-F1
#
_entry.id   AF-A0A1B6YSM3-F1
#
_cell.length_a   1.000
_cell.length_b   1.000
_cell.length_c   1.000
_cell.angle_alpha   90.00
_cell.angle_beta   90.00
_cell.angle_gamma   90.00
#
_symmetry.space_group_name_H-M   'P 1'
#
loop_
_entity.id
_entity.type
_entity.pdbx_description
1 polymer ?
#
loop_
_entity_poly.entity_id
_entity_poly.type
_entity_poly.pdbx_seq_one_letter_code
_entity_poly.pdbx_strand_id
1 'polypeptide(L)'
;MIRHLFAELVLTLRVLFRQPGFWIPTVLFPAMLYAFFGANSGGGAWAANAMASFAIYAVLGVGFFQFGVSVAQDRASPFATWQRSLPGSALPQWVARIIAAVIFVTIAVALVIALAHVMTDVGLPNSAWIRLATVCLMATVTATLMGIALGCVASARAAVPLANLVYLPLAYLGGLWVPPMAMPATINAISEWTPTRAMGELAWAAIEGRAWTLQDLGLLAAWTLAAAALVGVAQIRQRRTFWPAQSGQASRNS
;
A
#
# COMPACT_ATOMS: atom_id res chain seq x y z
N MET A 1 -25.76 -6.42 -5.37
CA MET A 1 -24.46 -6.04 -4.75
C MET A 1 -23.26 -6.76 -5.39
N ILE A 2 -23.22 -8.09 -5.40
CA ILE A 2 -22.09 -8.89 -5.94
C ILE A 2 -21.79 -8.58 -7.42
N ARG A 3 -22.82 -8.49 -8.28
CA ARG A 3 -22.65 -8.14 -9.71
C ARG A 3 -21.99 -6.76 -9.92
N HIS A 4 -22.35 -5.77 -9.11
CA HIS A 4 -21.75 -4.42 -9.18
C HIS A 4 -20.29 -4.43 -8.73
N LEU A 5 -19.99 -5.15 -7.63
CA LEU A 5 -18.62 -5.31 -7.17
C LEU A 5 -17.74 -6.00 -8.22
N PHE A 6 -18.25 -7.08 -8.84
CA PHE A 6 -17.52 -7.79 -9.88
C PHE A 6 -17.24 -6.90 -11.09
N ALA A 7 -18.24 -6.12 -11.54
CA ALA A 7 -18.05 -5.19 -12.65
C ALA A 7 -17.00 -4.11 -12.35
N GLU A 8 -17.05 -3.51 -11.15
CA GLU A 8 -16.07 -2.51 -10.70
C GLU A 8 -14.67 -3.09 -10.56
N LEU A 9 -14.55 -4.33 -10.06
CA LEU A 9 -13.27 -5.03 -9.97
C LEU A 9 -12.67 -5.31 -11.34
N VAL A 10 -13.47 -5.83 -12.27
CA VAL A 10 -13.02 -6.09 -13.66
C VAL A 10 -12.60 -4.79 -14.35
N LEU A 11 -13.36 -3.71 -14.17
CA LEU A 11 -13.02 -2.39 -14.71
C LEU A 11 -11.69 -1.90 -14.13
N THR A 12 -11.56 -1.90 -12.79
CA THR A 12 -10.36 -1.44 -12.08
C THR A 12 -9.12 -2.21 -12.54
N LEU A 13 -9.21 -3.54 -12.58
CA LEU A 13 -8.10 -4.39 -13.04
C LEU A 13 -7.76 -4.12 -14.51
N ARG A 14 -8.76 -4.00 -15.39
CA ARG A 14 -8.52 -3.70 -16.81
C ARG A 14 -7.82 -2.35 -17.01
N VAL A 15 -8.23 -1.32 -16.27
CA VAL A 15 -7.57 -0.01 -16.34
C VAL A 15 -6.12 -0.11 -15.89
N LEU A 16 -5.86 -0.73 -14.74
CA LEU A 16 -4.51 -0.89 -14.20
C LEU A 16 -3.61 -1.71 -15.13
N PHE A 17 -4.06 -2.88 -15.61
CA PHE A 17 -3.25 -3.73 -16.50
C PHE A 17 -2.95 -3.06 -17.85
N ARG A 18 -3.83 -2.16 -18.33
CA ARG A 18 -3.61 -1.40 -19.57
C ARG A 18 -2.68 -0.19 -19.40
N GLN A 19 -2.15 0.04 -18.20
CA GLN A 19 -1.17 1.09 -17.90
C GLN A 19 0.19 0.46 -17.52
N PRO A 20 0.86 -0.27 -18.44
CA PRO A 20 2.10 -0.99 -18.13
C PRO A 20 3.22 -0.05 -17.64
N GLY A 21 3.28 1.18 -18.14
CA GLY A 21 4.26 2.18 -17.69
C GLY A 21 4.13 2.58 -16.22
N PHE A 22 3.01 2.25 -15.55
CA PHE A 22 2.80 2.57 -14.15
C PHE A 22 3.02 1.35 -13.24
N TRP A 23 2.40 0.21 -13.54
CA TRP A 23 2.48 -0.95 -12.65
C TRP A 23 3.77 -1.77 -12.85
N ILE A 24 4.34 -1.86 -14.05
CA ILE A 24 5.56 -2.66 -14.29
C ILE A 24 6.73 -2.09 -13.47
N PRO A 25 7.07 -0.80 -13.52
CA PRO A 25 8.17 -0.27 -12.72
C PRO A 25 7.88 -0.43 -11.22
N THR A 26 6.64 -0.23 -10.79
CA THR A 26 6.27 -0.32 -9.37
C THR A 26 6.41 -1.74 -8.81
N VAL A 27 6.07 -2.77 -9.61
CA VAL A 27 6.24 -4.18 -9.24
C VAL A 27 7.70 -4.63 -9.34
N LEU A 28 8.42 -4.17 -10.37
CA LEU A 28 9.80 -4.60 -10.64
C LEU A 28 10.81 -3.95 -9.70
N PHE A 29 10.58 -2.69 -9.30
CA PHE A 29 11.56 -1.91 -8.55
C PHE A 29 11.96 -2.54 -7.20
N PRO A 30 11.05 -3.02 -6.33
CA PRO A 30 11.41 -3.73 -5.11
C PRO A 30 12.27 -4.98 -5.37
N ALA A 31 11.92 -5.74 -6.39
CA ALA A 31 12.63 -6.96 -6.77
C ALA A 31 14.05 -6.64 -7.30
N MET A 32 14.17 -5.58 -8.10
CA MET A 32 15.46 -5.05 -8.55
C MET A 32 16.34 -4.59 -7.37
N LEU A 33 15.77 -3.87 -6.39
CA LEU A 33 16.52 -3.46 -5.20
C LEU A 33 16.93 -4.65 -4.34
N TYR A 34 16.07 -5.68 -4.22
CA TYR A 34 16.47 -6.93 -3.56
C TYR A 34 17.65 -7.57 -4.30
N ALA A 35 17.61 -7.68 -5.63
CA ALA A 35 18.70 -8.25 -6.40
C ALA A 35 20.04 -7.50 -6.21
N PHE A 36 20.00 -6.16 -6.16
CA PHE A 36 21.22 -5.37 -5.97
C PHE A 36 21.71 -5.33 -4.53
N PHE A 37 20.83 -5.17 -3.56
CA PHE A 37 21.20 -4.91 -2.17
C PHE A 37 20.89 -6.08 -1.25
N GLY A 38 19.70 -6.67 -1.37
CA GLY A 38 19.25 -7.77 -0.51
C GLY A 38 20.02 -9.07 -0.73
N ALA A 39 20.20 -9.50 -1.97
CA ALA A 39 20.94 -10.73 -2.31
C ALA A 39 22.43 -10.65 -1.93
N ASN A 40 23.00 -9.43 -1.98
CA ASN A 40 24.40 -9.18 -1.61
C ASN A 40 24.59 -8.83 -0.13
N SER A 41 23.51 -8.82 0.67
CA SER A 41 23.57 -8.40 2.07
C SER A 41 24.24 -9.44 2.98
N GLY A 42 24.28 -10.71 2.57
CA GLY A 42 24.82 -11.85 3.31
C GLY A 42 24.11 -13.15 2.94
N GLY A 43 24.51 -14.27 3.57
CA GLY A 43 23.90 -15.58 3.36
C GLY A 43 22.86 -15.97 4.43
N GLY A 44 22.07 -17.01 4.15
CA GLY A 44 21.17 -17.65 5.11
C GLY A 44 20.13 -16.70 5.74
N ALA A 45 20.14 -16.61 7.08
CA ALA A 45 19.16 -15.83 7.84
C ALA A 45 19.16 -14.33 7.49
N TRP A 46 20.32 -13.78 7.07
CA TRP A 46 20.42 -12.38 6.70
C TRP A 46 19.74 -12.11 5.35
N ALA A 47 19.94 -12.98 4.36
CA ALA A 47 19.23 -12.93 3.08
C ALA A 47 17.72 -13.07 3.25
N ALA A 48 17.27 -13.93 4.18
CA ALA A 48 15.86 -14.09 4.50
C ALA A 48 15.26 -12.81 5.12
N ASN A 49 15.97 -12.17 6.05
CA ASN A 49 15.56 -10.89 6.64
C ASN A 49 15.51 -9.77 5.60
N ALA A 50 16.50 -9.69 4.72
CA ALA A 50 16.48 -8.75 3.60
C ALA A 50 15.29 -9.02 2.65
N MET A 51 15.00 -10.29 2.33
CA MET A 51 13.84 -10.66 1.51
C MET A 51 12.54 -10.18 2.16
N ALA A 52 12.35 -10.42 3.46
CA ALA A 52 11.16 -9.95 4.18
C ALA A 52 11.04 -8.41 4.15
N SER A 53 12.15 -7.69 4.35
CA SER A 53 12.17 -6.23 4.24
C SER A 53 11.78 -5.74 2.85
N PHE A 54 12.32 -6.35 1.78
CA PHE A 54 11.99 -5.99 0.41
C PHE A 54 10.58 -6.43 -0.01
N ALA A 55 10.02 -7.47 0.59
CA ALA A 55 8.61 -7.83 0.44
C ALA A 55 7.69 -6.75 1.03
N ILE A 56 7.96 -6.26 2.25
CA ILE A 56 7.24 -5.14 2.84
C ILE A 56 7.45 -3.84 2.05
N TYR A 57 8.65 -3.61 1.54
CA TYR A 57 8.92 -2.50 0.64
C TYR A 57 8.08 -2.60 -0.66
N ALA A 58 7.89 -3.80 -1.20
CA ALA A 58 6.98 -4.03 -2.33
C ALA A 58 5.51 -3.74 -1.99
N VAL A 59 5.07 -4.13 -0.79
CA VAL A 59 3.74 -3.79 -0.25
C VAL A 59 3.53 -2.27 -0.22
N LEU A 60 4.53 -1.51 0.22
CA LEU A 60 4.47 -0.05 0.25
C LEU A 60 4.51 0.54 -1.17
N GLY A 61 5.37 0.05 -2.06
CA GLY A 61 5.47 0.52 -3.43
C GLY A 61 4.13 0.39 -4.18
N VAL A 62 3.47 -0.76 -4.06
CA VAL A 62 2.16 -0.96 -4.70
C VAL A 62 1.05 -0.28 -3.89
N GLY A 63 0.90 -0.64 -2.61
CA GLY A 63 -0.22 -0.18 -1.78
C GLY A 63 -0.19 1.33 -1.55
N PHE A 64 0.91 1.86 -1.04
CA PHE A 64 1.00 3.29 -0.74
C PHE A 64 1.21 4.13 -2.02
N PHE A 65 2.25 3.81 -2.80
CA PHE A 65 2.66 4.67 -3.90
C PHE A 65 1.77 4.50 -5.15
N GLN A 66 1.61 3.28 -5.69
CA GLN A 66 0.81 3.06 -6.90
C GLN A 66 -0.66 3.45 -6.70
N PHE A 67 -1.29 2.94 -5.64
CA PHE A 67 -2.69 3.25 -5.37
C PHE A 67 -2.91 4.70 -4.90
N GLY A 68 -1.97 5.29 -4.16
CA GLY A 68 -2.09 6.70 -3.78
C GLY A 68 -2.01 7.67 -4.96
N VAL A 69 -1.04 7.45 -5.85
CA VAL A 69 -0.88 8.28 -7.05
C VAL A 69 -2.06 8.09 -8.01
N SER A 70 -2.51 6.86 -8.24
CA SER A 70 -3.68 6.61 -9.10
C SER A 70 -4.96 7.28 -8.58
N VAL A 71 -5.20 7.32 -7.26
CA VAL A 71 -6.36 8.05 -6.72
C VAL A 71 -6.30 9.55 -7.02
N ALA A 72 -5.12 10.17 -6.91
CA ALA A 72 -4.95 11.59 -7.25
C ALA A 72 -5.17 11.85 -8.76
N GLN A 73 -4.70 10.95 -9.62
CA GLN A 73 -4.87 11.03 -11.06
C GLN A 73 -6.32 10.80 -11.49
N ASP A 74 -6.97 9.78 -10.92
CA ASP A 74 -8.39 9.48 -11.15
C ASP A 74 -9.26 10.65 -10.71
N ARG A 75 -8.90 11.40 -9.68
CA ARG A 75 -9.63 12.62 -9.29
C ARG A 75 -9.62 13.71 -10.36
N ALA A 76 -8.57 13.79 -11.17
CA ALA A 76 -8.48 14.71 -12.30
C ALA A 76 -9.08 14.14 -13.60
N SER A 77 -9.45 12.86 -13.63
CA SER A 77 -9.96 12.18 -14.83
C SER A 77 -11.42 12.55 -15.13
N PRO A 78 -11.75 12.98 -16.37
CA PRO A 78 -13.13 13.18 -16.80
C PRO A 78 -13.97 11.89 -16.68
N PHE A 79 -13.37 10.73 -16.97
CA PHE A 79 -14.05 9.43 -16.86
C PHE A 79 -14.45 9.12 -15.41
N ALA A 80 -13.56 9.36 -14.45
CA ALA A 80 -13.88 9.15 -13.04
C ALA A 80 -14.92 10.15 -12.52
N THR A 81 -14.93 11.37 -13.06
CA THR A 81 -15.96 12.38 -12.74
C THR A 81 -17.32 11.92 -13.25
N TRP A 82 -17.38 11.42 -14.49
CA TRP A 82 -18.58 10.78 -15.04
C TRP A 82 -19.01 9.56 -14.20
N GLN A 83 -18.08 8.68 -13.80
CA GLN A 83 -18.40 7.50 -12.99
C GLN A 83 -19.01 7.86 -11.62
N ARG A 84 -18.60 8.98 -11.01
CA ARG A 84 -19.19 9.49 -9.76
C ARG A 84 -20.58 10.10 -9.93
N SER A 85 -20.95 10.50 -11.15
CA SER A 85 -22.28 11.05 -11.44
C SER A 85 -23.36 9.98 -11.60
N LEU A 86 -22.95 8.72 -11.82
CA LEU A 86 -23.88 7.61 -11.94
C LEU A 86 -24.48 7.22 -10.58
N PRO A 87 -25.77 6.84 -10.53
CA PRO A 87 -26.39 6.33 -9.31
C PRO A 87 -25.72 5.03 -8.88
N GLY A 88 -25.00 5.07 -7.75
CA GLY A 88 -24.26 3.92 -7.22
C GLY A 88 -23.68 4.19 -5.83
N SER A 89 -23.49 3.13 -5.04
CA SER A 89 -22.78 3.24 -3.77
C SER A 89 -21.28 3.35 -4.02
N ALA A 90 -20.57 4.12 -3.19
CA ALA A 90 -19.11 4.25 -3.28
C ALA A 90 -18.36 3.01 -2.75
N LEU A 91 -19.04 2.15 -1.98
CA LEU A 91 -18.42 1.02 -1.29
C LEU A 91 -17.83 -0.04 -2.25
N PRO A 92 -18.50 -0.46 -3.34
CA PRO A 92 -17.94 -1.42 -4.29
C PRO A 92 -16.66 -0.93 -4.96
N GLN A 93 -16.53 0.38 -5.22
CA GLN A 93 -15.31 0.96 -5.80
C GLN A 93 -14.13 0.86 -4.83
N TRP A 94 -14.36 1.11 -3.53
CA TRP A 94 -13.33 0.95 -2.50
C TRP A 94 -12.89 -0.50 -2.35
N VAL A 95 -13.84 -1.43 -2.26
CA VAL A 95 -13.54 -2.85 -2.14
C VAL A 95 -12.80 -3.35 -3.38
N ALA A 96 -13.22 -2.95 -4.59
CA ALA A 96 -12.53 -3.28 -5.83
C ALA A 96 -11.07 -2.79 -5.84
N ARG A 97 -10.80 -1.58 -5.34
CA ARG A 97 -9.42 -1.04 -5.23
C ARG A 97 -8.57 -1.83 -4.25
N ILE A 98 -9.10 -2.19 -3.08
CA ILE A 98 -8.35 -2.99 -2.10
C ILE A 98 -8.03 -4.38 -2.67
N ILE A 99 -9.00 -5.03 -3.32
CA ILE A 99 -8.78 -6.34 -3.97
C ILE A 99 -7.71 -6.21 -5.08
N ALA A 100 -7.80 -5.17 -5.91
CA ALA A 100 -6.80 -4.91 -6.93
C ALA A 100 -5.40 -4.66 -6.31
N ALA A 101 -5.31 -3.93 -5.21
CA ALA A 101 -4.06 -3.70 -4.49
C ALA A 101 -3.46 -5.01 -3.98
N VAL A 102 -4.28 -5.89 -3.38
CA VAL A 102 -3.84 -7.23 -2.95
C VAL A 102 -3.28 -8.04 -4.11
N ILE A 103 -3.91 -7.99 -5.30
CA ILE A 103 -3.42 -8.70 -6.49
C ILE A 103 -2.04 -8.17 -6.91
N PHE A 104 -1.88 -6.85 -7.08
CA PHE A 104 -0.61 -6.27 -7.51
C PHE A 104 0.49 -6.42 -6.46
N VAL A 105 0.17 -6.32 -5.17
CA VAL A 105 1.10 -6.58 -4.08
C VAL A 105 1.55 -8.04 -4.11
N THR A 106 0.62 -8.97 -4.31
CA THR A 106 0.95 -10.41 -4.39
C THR A 106 1.93 -10.66 -5.53
N ILE A 107 1.73 -10.04 -6.69
CA ILE A 107 2.66 -10.13 -7.83
C ILE A 107 4.03 -9.56 -7.46
N ALA A 108 4.10 -8.38 -6.83
CA ALA A 108 5.36 -7.74 -6.45
C ALA A 108 6.12 -8.53 -5.39
N VAL A 109 5.44 -9.01 -4.36
CA VAL A 109 6.01 -9.85 -3.30
C VAL A 109 6.47 -11.20 -3.85
N ALA A 110 5.67 -11.83 -4.71
CA ALA A 110 6.06 -13.09 -5.36
C ALA A 110 7.33 -12.92 -6.21
N LEU A 111 7.48 -11.78 -6.89
CA LEU A 111 8.69 -11.50 -7.66
C LEU A 111 9.94 -11.33 -6.77
N VAL A 112 9.81 -10.65 -5.62
CA VAL A 112 10.89 -10.56 -4.63
C VAL A 112 11.27 -11.95 -4.10
N ILE A 113 10.28 -12.76 -3.73
CA ILE A 113 10.49 -14.13 -3.23
C ILE A 113 11.15 -15.01 -4.30
N ALA A 114 10.70 -14.91 -5.55
CA ALA A 114 11.29 -15.66 -6.66
C ALA A 114 12.77 -15.32 -6.85
N LEU A 115 13.12 -14.02 -6.83
CA LEU A 115 14.53 -13.60 -6.90
C LEU A 115 15.32 -14.06 -5.67
N ALA A 116 14.73 -14.04 -4.48
CA ALA A 116 15.39 -14.55 -3.28
C ALA A 116 15.75 -16.02 -3.42
N HIS A 117 14.84 -16.86 -3.93
CA HIS A 117 15.14 -18.27 -4.19
C HIS A 117 16.17 -18.51 -5.29
N VAL A 118 16.23 -17.64 -6.31
CA VAL A 118 17.19 -17.79 -7.43
C VAL A 118 18.59 -17.30 -7.03
N MET A 119 18.68 -16.23 -6.24
CA MET A 119 19.95 -15.54 -5.96
C MET A 119 20.56 -15.90 -4.60
N THR A 120 19.79 -16.51 -3.69
CA THR A 120 20.23 -16.81 -2.32
C THR A 120 19.66 -18.14 -1.81
N ASP A 121 20.34 -18.74 -0.84
CA ASP A 121 19.91 -19.99 -0.19
C ASP A 121 18.85 -19.76 0.89
N VAL A 122 17.73 -19.10 0.55
CA VAL A 122 16.63 -18.85 1.49
C VAL A 122 15.78 -20.12 1.64
N GLY A 123 16.02 -20.83 2.75
CA GLY A 123 15.20 -21.95 3.21
C GLY A 123 14.35 -21.54 4.40
N LEU A 124 13.03 -21.45 4.21
CA LEU A 124 12.06 -21.14 5.28
C LEU A 124 11.06 -22.27 5.45
N PRO A 125 10.62 -22.58 6.69
CA PRO A 125 9.57 -23.57 6.92
C PRO A 125 8.24 -23.09 6.34
N ASN A 126 7.34 -24.02 5.98
CA ASN A 126 6.02 -23.71 5.42
C ASN A 126 5.20 -22.72 6.27
N SER A 127 5.37 -22.78 7.60
CA SER A 127 4.73 -21.85 8.53
C SER A 127 5.19 -20.40 8.34
N ALA A 128 6.47 -20.17 8.05
CA ALA A 128 7.02 -18.83 7.84
C ALA A 128 6.41 -18.17 6.60
N TRP A 129 6.20 -18.91 5.51
CA TRP A 129 5.56 -18.41 4.29
C TRP A 129 4.12 -17.96 4.54
N ILE A 130 3.32 -18.76 5.25
CA ILE A 130 1.93 -18.42 5.59
C ILE A 130 1.88 -17.18 6.49
N ARG A 131 2.77 -17.10 7.47
CA ARG A 131 2.88 -15.95 8.39
C ARG A 131 3.29 -14.70 7.65
N LEU A 132 4.30 -14.77 6.78
CA LEU A 132 4.75 -13.65 5.96
C LEU A 132 3.63 -13.16 5.03
N ALA A 133 2.91 -14.07 4.38
CA ALA A 133 1.76 -13.73 3.55
C ALA A 133 0.67 -13.00 4.36
N THR A 134 0.40 -13.44 5.58
CA THR A 134 -0.57 -12.77 6.48
C THR A 134 -0.12 -11.36 6.84
N VAL A 135 1.17 -11.17 7.14
CA VAL A 135 1.73 -9.82 7.41
C VAL A 135 1.63 -8.95 6.17
N CYS A 136 2.00 -9.45 4.99
CA CYS A 136 1.88 -8.70 3.75
C CYS A 136 0.43 -8.29 3.45
N LEU A 137 -0.56 -9.14 3.74
CA LEU A 137 -1.97 -8.80 3.59
C LEU A 137 -2.41 -7.69 4.54
N MET A 138 -2.04 -7.79 5.84
CA MET A 138 -2.35 -6.74 6.82
C MET A 138 -1.68 -5.42 6.42
N ALA A 139 -0.39 -5.46 6.08
CA ALA A 139 0.38 -4.30 5.64
C ALA A 139 -0.19 -3.69 4.35
N THR A 140 -0.71 -4.51 3.42
CA THR A 140 -1.35 -4.04 2.18
C THR A 140 -2.54 -3.15 2.49
N VAL A 141 -3.40 -3.56 3.43
CA VAL A 141 -4.57 -2.76 3.82
C VAL A 141 -4.13 -1.40 4.36
N THR A 142 -3.19 -1.38 5.30
CA THR A 142 -2.67 -0.15 5.90
C THR A 142 -2.01 0.75 4.85
N ALA A 143 -1.09 0.20 4.05
CA ALA A 143 -0.35 0.95 3.02
C ALA A 143 -1.31 1.52 1.96
N THR A 144 -2.28 0.73 1.52
CA THR A 144 -3.28 1.16 0.54
C THR A 144 -4.14 2.30 1.08
N LEU A 145 -4.62 2.20 2.33
CA LEU A 145 -5.39 3.28 2.95
C LEU A 145 -4.57 4.56 3.14
N MET A 146 -3.31 4.43 3.55
CA MET A 146 -2.40 5.58 3.65
C MET A 146 -2.15 6.24 2.28
N GLY A 147 -1.93 5.43 1.24
CA GLY A 147 -1.76 5.91 -0.13
C GLY A 147 -3.02 6.62 -0.63
N ILE A 148 -4.18 6.01 -0.44
CA ILE A 148 -5.47 6.62 -0.76
C ILE A 148 -5.64 7.96 -0.03
N ALA A 149 -5.34 8.04 1.27
CA ALA A 149 -5.44 9.27 2.04
C ALA A 149 -4.59 10.39 1.42
N LEU A 150 -3.35 10.06 1.02
CA LEU A 150 -2.48 10.98 0.27
C LEU A 150 -3.13 11.38 -1.06
N GLY A 151 -3.65 10.43 -1.84
CA GLY A 151 -4.31 10.69 -3.12
C GLY A 151 -5.58 11.53 -3.02
N CYS A 152 -6.25 11.52 -1.86
CA CYS A 152 -7.41 12.35 -1.58
C CYS A 152 -7.06 13.82 -1.28
N VAL A 153 -5.82 14.12 -0.90
CA VAL A 153 -5.37 15.50 -0.59
C VAL A 153 -4.45 16.07 -1.68
N ALA A 154 -3.65 15.22 -2.32
CA ALA A 154 -2.72 15.64 -3.37
C ALA A 154 -3.44 15.99 -4.67
N SER A 155 -2.83 16.88 -5.47
CA SER A 155 -3.19 17.09 -6.87
C SER A 155 -2.52 16.02 -7.74
N ALA A 156 -3.06 15.74 -8.94
CA ALA A 156 -2.48 14.76 -9.85
C ALA A 156 -1.00 15.04 -10.19
N ARG A 157 -0.61 16.31 -10.30
CA ARG A 157 0.78 16.74 -10.58
C ARG A 157 1.69 16.60 -9.37
N ALA A 158 1.18 16.83 -8.16
CA ALA A 158 1.95 16.74 -6.91
C ALA A 158 1.99 15.32 -6.32
N ALA A 159 1.15 14.41 -6.81
CA ALA A 159 0.99 13.08 -6.22
C ALA A 159 2.30 12.28 -6.16
N VAL A 160 3.03 12.19 -7.27
CA VAL A 160 4.30 11.45 -7.35
C VAL A 160 5.37 12.04 -6.42
N PRO A 161 5.71 13.35 -6.47
CA PRO A 161 6.74 13.90 -5.60
C PRO A 161 6.35 13.84 -4.11
N LEU A 162 5.08 14.07 -3.77
CA LEU A 162 4.61 13.93 -2.38
C LEU A 162 4.66 12.47 -1.91
N ALA A 163 4.27 11.52 -2.77
CA ALA A 163 4.36 10.11 -2.45
C ALA A 163 5.82 9.73 -2.16
N ASN A 164 6.78 10.13 -3.01
CA ASN A 164 8.21 9.87 -2.76
C ASN A 164 8.73 10.52 -1.47
N LEU A 165 8.32 11.76 -1.19
CA LEU A 165 8.72 12.48 0.02
C LEU A 165 8.25 11.80 1.31
N VAL A 166 7.14 11.05 1.26
CA VAL A 166 6.64 10.28 2.42
C VAL A 166 7.16 8.85 2.41
N TYR A 167 7.11 8.20 1.26
CA TYR A 167 7.46 6.80 1.04
C TYR A 167 8.92 6.49 1.36
N LEU A 168 9.86 7.28 0.84
CA LEU A 168 11.28 6.99 0.99
C LEU A 168 11.75 7.16 2.44
N PRO A 169 11.42 8.25 3.16
CA PRO A 169 11.74 8.35 4.58
C PRO A 169 11.08 7.26 5.42
N LEU A 170 9.82 6.90 5.12
CA LEU A 170 9.16 5.80 5.82
C LEU A 170 9.82 4.45 5.53
N ALA A 171 10.29 4.19 4.31
CA ALA A 171 11.02 2.96 4.00
C ALA A 171 12.35 2.87 4.77
N TYR A 172 13.07 4.00 4.87
CA TYR A 172 14.29 4.08 5.67
C TYR A 172 14.00 3.91 7.16
N LEU A 173 13.09 4.72 7.73
CA LEU A 173 12.68 4.63 9.13
C LEU A 173 12.16 3.24 9.48
N GLY A 174 11.42 2.60 8.59
CA GLY A 174 10.90 1.25 8.82
C GLY A 174 11.97 0.17 8.96
N GLY A 175 13.23 0.49 8.70
CA GLY A 175 14.34 -0.46 8.73
C GLY A 175 14.36 -1.40 7.54
N LEU A 176 13.65 -1.07 6.46
CA LEU A 176 13.49 -1.96 5.31
C LEU A 176 14.74 -1.99 4.42
N TRP A 177 15.50 -0.90 4.39
CA TRP A 177 16.75 -0.80 3.61
C TRP A 177 17.99 -0.88 4.48
N VAL A 178 17.92 -0.32 5.68
CA VAL A 178 19.00 -0.34 6.67
C VAL A 178 18.45 -1.00 7.91
N PRO A 179 19.07 -2.07 8.42
CA PRO A 179 18.54 -2.77 9.57
C PRO A 179 18.53 -1.85 10.81
N PRO A 180 17.56 -2.03 11.72
CA PRO A 180 17.42 -1.22 12.93
C PRO A 180 18.70 -1.03 13.74
N MET A 181 19.48 -2.10 13.89
CA MET A 181 20.73 -2.11 14.65
C MET A 181 21.83 -1.22 14.07
N ALA A 182 21.73 -0.85 12.79
CA ALA A 182 22.67 0.05 12.11
C ALA A 182 22.22 1.52 12.14
N MET A 183 21.05 1.82 12.71
CA MET A 183 20.53 3.19 12.80
C MET A 183 21.11 3.94 14.02
N PRO A 184 21.33 5.26 13.92
CA PRO A 184 21.57 6.10 15.08
C PRO A 184 20.43 5.99 16.10
N ALA A 185 20.75 6.01 17.40
CA ALA A 185 19.79 5.79 18.48
C ALA A 185 18.55 6.71 18.42
N THR A 186 18.75 7.98 18.06
CA THR A 186 17.65 8.95 17.91
C THR A 186 16.70 8.61 16.76
N ILE A 187 17.24 8.14 15.63
CA ILE A 187 16.45 7.73 14.48
C ILE A 187 15.71 6.43 14.78
N ASN A 188 16.37 5.46 15.42
CA ASN A 188 15.72 4.21 15.81
C ASN A 188 14.55 4.47 16.79
N ALA A 189 14.72 5.36 17.78
CA ALA A 189 13.65 5.71 18.71
C ALA A 189 12.42 6.32 18.01
N ILE A 190 12.62 7.11 16.95
CA ILE A 190 11.51 7.61 16.13
C ILE A 190 10.91 6.49 15.28
N SER A 191 11.75 5.60 14.73
CA SER A 191 11.31 4.53 13.85
C SER A 191 10.26 3.62 14.48
N GLU A 192 10.38 3.33 15.77
CA GLU A 192 9.50 2.43 16.53
C GLU A 192 8.02 2.85 16.50
N TRP A 193 7.73 4.11 16.17
CA TRP A 193 6.37 4.65 16.07
C TRP A 193 5.82 4.70 14.65
N THR A 194 6.62 4.30 13.66
CA THR A 194 6.24 4.35 12.25
C THR A 194 5.48 3.08 11.82
N PRO A 195 4.54 3.19 10.87
CA PRO A 195 3.79 2.02 10.39
C PRO A 195 4.70 1.04 9.67
N THR A 196 5.72 1.54 8.97
CA THR A 196 6.68 0.73 8.22
C THR A 196 7.60 -0.06 9.13
N ARG A 197 7.93 0.46 10.33
CA ARG A 197 8.68 -0.31 11.32
C ARG A 197 7.85 -1.45 11.89
N ALA A 198 6.58 -1.20 12.25
CA ALA A 198 5.67 -2.27 12.67
C ALA A 198 5.52 -3.35 11.59
N MET A 199 5.38 -2.96 10.31
CA MET A 199 5.33 -3.91 9.19
C MET A 199 6.60 -4.75 9.08
N GLY A 200 7.78 -4.12 9.23
CA GLY A 200 9.08 -4.79 9.21
C GLY A 200 9.23 -5.79 10.35
N GLU A 201 8.98 -5.37 11.60
CA GLU A 201 9.08 -6.24 12.79
C GLU A 201 8.15 -7.46 12.71
N LEU A 202 6.92 -7.26 12.23
CA LEU A 202 5.98 -8.37 12.02
C LEU A 202 6.48 -9.35 10.95
N ALA A 203 7.10 -8.84 9.88
CA ALA A 203 7.63 -9.65 8.79
C ALA A 203 8.89 -10.43 9.22
N TRP A 204 9.82 -9.79 9.92
CA TRP A 204 10.99 -10.45 10.50
C TRP A 204 10.58 -11.50 11.53
N ALA A 205 9.65 -11.18 12.43
CA ALA A 205 9.11 -12.14 13.38
C ALA A 205 8.40 -13.32 12.68
N ALA A 206 7.75 -13.08 11.53
CA ALA A 206 7.11 -14.12 10.73
C ALA A 206 8.12 -15.15 10.22
N ILE A 207 9.23 -14.69 9.63
CA ILE A 207 10.25 -15.58 9.05
C ILE A 207 11.16 -16.22 10.10
N GLU A 208 11.38 -15.56 11.24
CA GLU A 208 12.23 -16.05 12.34
C GLU A 208 11.49 -16.98 13.31
N GLY A 209 10.18 -17.19 13.13
CA GLY A 209 9.39 -18.02 14.03
C GLY A 209 9.05 -17.36 15.39
N ARG A 210 9.41 -16.08 15.59
CA ARG A 210 9.07 -15.31 16.80
C ARG A 210 7.59 -14.95 16.84
N ALA A 211 7.00 -14.83 18.03
CA ALA A 211 5.62 -14.35 18.16
C ALA A 211 5.47 -12.89 17.68
N TRP A 212 4.31 -12.55 17.11
CA TRP A 212 3.98 -11.16 16.81
C TRP A 212 3.67 -10.41 18.09
N THR A 213 4.27 -9.24 18.27
CA THR A 213 4.04 -8.44 19.47
C THR A 213 2.70 -7.70 19.39
N LEU A 214 2.05 -7.51 20.53
CA LEU A 214 0.83 -6.69 20.59
C LEU A 214 1.09 -5.22 20.27
N GLN A 215 2.32 -4.75 20.52
CA GLN A 215 2.74 -3.39 20.21
C GLN A 215 2.73 -3.15 18.69
N ASP A 216 3.37 -4.02 17.90
CA ASP A 216 3.46 -3.85 16.44
C ASP A 216 2.07 -4.01 15.79
N LEU A 217 1.29 -4.99 16.25
CA LEU A 217 -0.10 -5.18 15.80
C LEU A 217 -0.98 -3.97 16.15
N GLY A 218 -0.86 -3.46 17.38
CA GLY A 218 -1.59 -2.29 17.84
C GLY A 218 -1.23 -1.03 17.07
N LEU A 219 0.06 -0.83 16.78
CA LEU A 219 0.56 0.30 16.00
C LEU A 219 0.07 0.23 14.54
N LEU A 220 0.16 -0.95 13.92
CA LEU A 220 -0.36 -1.17 12.56
C LEU A 220 -1.87 -0.91 12.50
N ALA A 221 -2.63 -1.39 13.49
CA ALA A 221 -4.06 -1.12 13.60
C ALA A 221 -4.35 0.38 13.78
N ALA A 222 -3.61 1.07 14.65
CA ALA A 222 -3.78 2.50 14.88
C ALA A 222 -3.54 3.33 13.61
N TRP A 223 -2.48 3.04 12.86
CA TRP A 223 -2.21 3.69 11.58
C TRP A 223 -3.25 3.36 10.51
N THR A 224 -3.77 2.13 10.50
CA THR A 224 -4.87 1.73 9.62
C THR A 224 -6.12 2.53 9.90
N LEU A 225 -6.49 2.68 11.18
CA LEU A 225 -7.64 3.47 11.61
C LEU A 225 -7.46 4.95 11.32
N ALA A 226 -6.27 5.51 11.56
CA ALA A 226 -5.94 6.90 11.25
C ALA A 226 -6.07 7.17 9.74
N ALA A 227 -5.53 6.30 8.90
CA ALA A 227 -5.65 6.40 7.45
C ALA A 227 -7.11 6.28 6.99
N ALA A 228 -7.86 5.30 7.52
CA ALA A 228 -9.28 5.14 7.22
C ALA A 228 -10.11 6.38 7.63
N ALA A 229 -9.82 6.98 8.78
CA ALA A 229 -10.47 8.20 9.24
C ALA A 229 -10.18 9.39 8.31
N LEU A 230 -8.93 9.57 7.89
CA LEU A 230 -8.54 10.60 6.92
C LEU A 230 -9.25 10.42 5.57
N VAL A 231 -9.33 9.19 5.08
CA VAL A 231 -10.09 8.85 3.87
C VAL A 231 -11.57 9.19 4.03
N GLY A 232 -12.18 8.83 5.17
CA GLY A 232 -13.58 9.14 5.48
C GLY A 232 -13.85 10.65 5.51
N VAL A 233 -13.01 11.43 6.19
CA VAL A 233 -13.11 12.88 6.25
C VAL A 233 -12.97 13.50 4.85
N ALA A 234 -12.01 13.04 4.04
CA ALA A 234 -11.82 13.53 2.69
C ALA A 234 -13.03 13.25 1.80
N GLN A 235 -13.65 12.07 1.92
CA GLN A 235 -14.86 11.73 1.18
C GLN A 235 -16.06 12.59 1.58
N ILE A 236 -16.26 12.84 2.88
CA ILE A 236 -17.35 13.70 3.37
C ILE A 236 -17.19 15.12 2.82
N ARG A 237 -15.97 15.66 2.81
CA ARG A 237 -15.68 16.98 2.24
C ARG A 237 -15.99 17.03 0.73
N GLN A 238 -15.59 16.00 -0.02
CA GLN A 238 -15.84 15.93 -1.46
C GLN A 238 -17.34 15.83 -1.80
N ARG A 239 -18.14 15.12 -1.00
CA ARG A 239 -19.59 15.06 -1.23
C ARG A 239 -20.28 16.43 -1.07
N ARG A 240 -19.78 17.28 -0.16
CA ARG A 240 -20.36 18.61 0.10
C ARG A 240 -20.11 19.61 -1.03
N THR A 241 -18.97 19.55 -1.71
CA THR A 241 -18.63 20.47 -2.80
C THR A 241 -19.36 20.18 -4.11
N PHE A 242 -19.78 18.93 -4.36
CA PHE A 242 -20.48 18.55 -5.60
C PHE A 242 -22.02 18.62 -5.51
N TRP A 243 -22.61 18.81 -4.32
CA TRP A 243 -24.07 18.97 -4.15
C TRP A 243 -24.53 20.27 -3.44
N PRO A 244 -23.99 21.46 -3.72
CA PRO A 244 -24.66 22.69 -3.34
C PRO A 244 -25.82 22.95 -4.34
N ALA A 245 -27.06 22.92 -3.85
CA ALA A 245 -28.27 23.45 -4.51
C ALA A 245 -29.00 22.61 -5.59
N GLN A 246 -29.58 21.47 -5.21
CA GLN A 246 -30.87 21.04 -5.82
C GLN A 246 -32.09 21.42 -4.97
N SER A 247 -31.91 21.99 -3.77
CA SER A 247 -33.02 22.35 -2.87
C SER A 247 -33.65 23.74 -3.11
N GLY A 248 -33.14 24.53 -4.06
CA GLY A 248 -33.57 25.93 -4.24
C GLY A 248 -34.44 26.24 -5.48
N GLN A 249 -34.63 25.29 -6.39
CA GLN A 249 -35.36 25.54 -7.65
C GLN A 249 -36.77 24.93 -7.72
N ALA A 250 -37.17 24.11 -6.74
CA ALA A 250 -38.50 23.49 -6.72
C ALA A 250 -39.62 24.40 -6.16
N SER A 251 -39.30 25.55 -5.56
CA SER A 251 -40.30 26.43 -4.93
C SER A 251 -40.53 27.77 -5.62
N ARG A 252 -40.02 27.97 -6.85
CA ARG A 252 -40.22 29.21 -7.62
C ARG A 252 -41.24 29.11 -8.75
N ASN A 253 -41.83 27.93 -8.97
CA ASN A 253 -42.81 27.68 -10.03
C ASN A 253 -44.13 27.10 -9.49
N SER A 254 -44.62 27.60 -8.35
CA SER A 254 -45.97 27.31 -7.84
C SER A 254 -46.68 28.59 -7.46
#